data_AF-A0A6G4APG5-F1
#
_entry.id   AF-A0A6G4APG5-F1
#
_cell.length_a   1.000
_cell.length_b   1.000
_cell.length_c   1.000
_cell.angle_alpha   90.00
_cell.angle_beta   90.00
_cell.angle_gamma   90.00
#
_symmetry.space_group_name_H-M   'P 1'
#
loop_
_entity.id
_entity.type
_entity.pdbx_description
1 polymer ?
#
loop_
_entity_poly.entity_id
_entity_poly.type
_entity_poly.pdbx_seq_one_letter_code
_entity_poly.pdbx_strand_id
1 'polypeptide(L)'
;MTAGGRATPVLSPGCALCAKPGDFGPHLPTEPRSGLCPACVVAGKPTRDGLEQAVVIVAGQTLTGAETLDLADATPEELAYHLGAVKRSLRSLLQLLAPVGGEERP
;
A
#
# COMPACT_ATOMS: atom_id res chain seq x y z
N MET A 1 -31.73 -8.35 30.32
CA MET A 1 -30.84 -7.23 29.94
C MET A 1 -29.42 -7.76 29.92
N THR A 2 -28.94 -8.27 28.79
CA THR A 2 -27.56 -8.76 28.66
C THR A 2 -26.73 -7.70 27.94
N ALA A 3 -25.78 -7.15 28.68
CA ALA A 3 -24.86 -6.12 28.23
C ALA A 3 -24.06 -6.63 27.02
N GLY A 4 -24.18 -5.93 25.89
CA GLY A 4 -23.35 -6.15 24.72
C GLY A 4 -21.92 -5.73 25.05
N GLY A 5 -21.07 -6.69 25.39
CA GLY A 5 -19.62 -6.53 25.43
C GLY A 5 -19.11 -6.29 24.01
N ARG A 6 -19.14 -5.03 23.56
CA ARG A 6 -18.46 -4.60 22.35
C ARG A 6 -16.97 -4.77 22.62
N ALA A 7 -16.35 -5.75 21.99
CA ALA A 7 -14.90 -5.81 21.90
C ALA A 7 -14.42 -4.47 21.35
N THR A 8 -13.67 -3.70 22.16
CA THR A 8 -12.94 -2.54 21.67
C THR A 8 -12.09 -3.03 20.49
N PRO A 9 -12.28 -2.48 19.27
CA PRO A 9 -11.45 -2.87 18.14
C PRO A 9 -10.01 -2.62 18.57
N VAL A 10 -9.18 -3.66 18.51
CA VAL A 10 -7.74 -3.54 18.67
C VAL A 10 -7.32 -2.45 17.68
N LEU A 11 -6.83 -1.33 18.21
CA LEU A 11 -6.23 -0.26 17.41
C LEU A 11 -5.02 -0.89 16.74
N SER A 12 -5.17 -1.42 15.53
CA SER A 12 -4.01 -1.77 14.71
C SER A 12 -3.20 -0.48 14.58
N PRO A 13 -1.97 -0.42 15.13
CA PRO A 13 -1.20 0.82 15.13
C PRO A 13 -0.68 1.04 13.71
N GLY A 14 -1.47 1.70 12.88
CA GLY A 14 -1.06 2.06 11.54
C GLY A 14 -2.20 2.33 10.59
N CYS A 15 -1.81 2.74 9.39
CA CYS A 15 -2.74 3.01 8.30
C CYS A 15 -3.48 1.73 7.93
N ALA A 16 -4.81 1.78 7.89
CA ALA A 16 -5.63 0.62 7.55
C ALA A 16 -5.40 0.11 6.11
N LEU A 17 -4.89 0.96 5.20
CA LEU A 17 -4.62 0.58 3.81
C LEU A 17 -3.18 0.14 3.58
N CYS A 18 -2.19 0.94 3.99
CA CYS A 18 -0.78 0.67 3.68
C CYS A 18 0.04 0.11 4.83
N ALA A 19 -0.58 -0.16 5.99
CA ALA A 19 0.08 -0.61 7.21
C ALA A 19 1.21 0.30 7.72
N LYS A 20 1.32 1.54 7.20
CA LYS A 20 2.29 2.53 7.68
C LYS A 20 2.11 2.71 9.20
N PRO A 21 3.17 2.57 10.02
CA PRO A 21 3.07 2.80 11.46
C PRO A 21 2.64 4.23 11.78
N GLY A 22 1.82 4.38 12.82
CA GLY A 22 1.32 5.67 13.30
C GLY A 22 -0.10 5.59 13.85
N ASP A 23 -0.53 6.65 14.53
CA ASP A 23 -1.92 6.80 14.94
C ASP A 23 -2.69 7.55 13.85
N PHE A 24 -3.62 6.84 13.19
CA PHE A 24 -4.51 7.40 12.17
C PHE A 24 -5.99 7.27 12.58
N GLY A 25 -6.24 6.93 13.85
CA GLY A 25 -7.58 6.63 14.35
C GLY A 25 -8.16 5.30 13.82
N PRO A 26 -9.38 4.97 14.24
CA PRO A 26 -10.04 3.73 13.82
C PRO A 26 -10.46 3.78 12.35
N HIS A 27 -10.43 2.63 11.69
CA HIS A 27 -11.08 2.44 10.39
C HIS A 27 -12.58 2.22 10.57
N LEU A 28 -13.38 3.18 10.13
CA LEU A 28 -14.84 3.17 10.09
C LEU A 28 -15.32 2.83 8.68
N PRO A 29 -16.00 1.69 8.45
CA PRO A 29 -16.44 1.27 7.11
C PRO A 29 -17.36 2.27 6.40
N THR A 30 -18.06 3.11 7.15
CA THR A 30 -18.97 4.14 6.63
C THR A 30 -18.25 5.43 6.22
N GLU A 31 -16.97 5.59 6.58
CA GLU A 31 -16.16 6.77 6.31
C GLU A 31 -14.94 6.36 5.49
N PRO A 32 -14.96 6.55 4.15
CA PRO A 32 -13.95 5.99 3.23
C PRO A 32 -12.48 6.38 3.50
N ARG A 33 -12.23 7.39 4.34
CA ARG A 33 -10.90 7.91 4.65
C ARG A 33 -10.48 7.73 6.12
N SER A 34 -11.36 7.18 6.95
CA SER A 34 -11.06 6.93 8.36
C SER A 34 -9.94 5.88 8.50
N GLY A 35 -9.05 6.06 9.47
CA GLY A 35 -7.91 5.15 9.68
C GLY A 35 -6.85 5.17 8.58
N LEU A 36 -6.90 6.11 7.61
CA LEU A 36 -5.92 6.22 6.54
C LEU A 36 -4.86 7.28 6.84
N CYS A 37 -3.60 6.97 6.49
CA CYS A 37 -2.55 7.98 6.50
C CYS A 37 -2.75 9.01 5.37
N PRO A 38 -2.16 10.22 5.47
CA PRO A 38 -2.30 11.25 4.44
C PRO A 38 -1.92 10.80 3.03
N ALA A 39 -0.91 9.94 2.89
CA ALA A 39 -0.49 9.40 1.59
C ALA A 39 -1.58 8.52 0.96
N CYS A 40 -2.25 7.67 1.75
CA CYS A 40 -3.37 6.85 1.27
C CYS A 40 -4.59 7.71 0.92
N VAL A 41 -4.83 8.80 1.66
CA VAL A 41 -5.89 9.77 1.32
C VAL A 41 -5.60 10.47 -0.02
N VAL A 42 -4.34 10.82 -0.29
CA VAL A 42 -3.91 11.38 -1.58
C VAL A 42 -4.04 10.34 -2.69
N ALA A 43 -3.58 9.11 -2.46
CA ALA A 43 -3.63 8.02 -3.43
C ALA A 43 -5.07 7.66 -3.86
N GLY A 44 -6.05 7.87 -2.98
CA GLY A 44 -7.47 7.68 -3.30
C GLY A 44 -8.08 8.77 -4.19
N LYS A 45 -7.34 9.83 -4.54
CA LYS A 45 -7.82 10.88 -5.45
C LYS A 45 -7.52 10.50 -6.91
N PRO A 46 -8.47 10.68 -7.84
CA PRO A 46 -8.25 10.42 -9.27
C PRO A 46 -7.48 11.57 -9.93
N THR A 47 -6.35 11.95 -9.35
CA THR A 47 -5.42 12.97 -9.86
C THR A 47 -4.11 12.32 -10.26
N ARG A 48 -3.29 13.01 -11.06
CA ARG A 48 -1.94 12.53 -11.41
C ARG A 48 -1.14 12.18 -10.15
N ASP A 49 -1.02 13.12 -9.22
CA ASP A 49 -0.31 12.91 -7.94
C ASP A 49 -0.90 11.75 -7.14
N GLY A 50 -2.22 11.56 -7.18
CA GLY A 50 -2.89 10.43 -6.54
C GLY A 50 -2.50 9.09 -7.16
N LEU A 51 -2.48 9.01 -8.50
CA LEU A 51 -2.06 7.81 -9.23
C LEU A 51 -0.56 7.51 -8.99
N GLU A 52 0.30 8.53 -9.05
CA GLU A 52 1.73 8.39 -8.76
C GLU A 52 1.95 7.88 -7.33
N GLN A 53 1.26 8.46 -6.35
CA GLN A 53 1.33 8.02 -4.96
C GLN A 53 0.78 6.59 -4.77
N ALA A 54 -0.26 6.20 -5.50
CA ALA A 54 -0.81 4.85 -5.44
C ALA A 54 0.20 3.80 -5.93
N VAL A 55 0.92 4.08 -7.03
CA VAL A 55 1.98 3.19 -7.53
C VAL A 55 3.09 3.02 -6.49
N VAL A 56 3.51 4.11 -5.84
CA VAL A 56 4.54 4.06 -4.78
C VAL A 56 4.07 3.19 -3.60
N ILE A 57 2.82 3.37 -3.16
CA ILE A 57 2.26 2.58 -2.05
C ILE A 57 2.19 1.09 -2.41
N VAL A 58 1.66 0.74 -3.59
CA VAL A 58 1.56 -0.65 -4.03
C VAL A 58 2.94 -1.28 -4.17
N ALA A 59 3.93 -0.55 -4.70
CA ALA A 59 5.29 -1.06 -4.79
C ALA A 59 5.92 -1.31 -3.41
N GLY A 60 5.70 -0.42 -2.45
CA GLY A 60 6.13 -0.63 -1.06
C GLY A 60 5.49 -1.86 -0.42
N GLN A 61 4.17 -2.03 -0.56
CA GLN A 61 3.45 -3.20 -0.03
C GLN A 61 3.93 -4.50 -0.66
N THR A 62 4.13 -4.52 -1.99
CA THR A 62 4.69 -5.67 -2.70
C THR A 62 6.09 -6.02 -2.19
N LEU A 63 6.94 -5.01 -1.97
CA LEU A 63 8.30 -5.20 -1.46
C LEU A 63 8.27 -5.78 -0.05
N THR A 64 7.50 -5.19 0.87
CA THR A 64 7.34 -5.71 2.23
C THR A 64 6.80 -7.15 2.23
N GLY A 65 5.84 -7.47 1.37
CA GLY A 65 5.34 -8.83 1.21
C GLY A 65 6.42 -9.81 0.75
N ALA A 66 7.33 -9.39 -0.13
CA ALA A 66 8.46 -10.21 -0.55
C ALA A 66 9.56 -10.32 0.53
N GLU A 67 9.83 -9.25 1.27
CA GLU A 67 10.83 -9.22 2.36
C GLU A 67 10.41 -10.06 3.58
N THR A 68 9.11 -10.24 3.78
CA THR A 68 8.54 -11.04 4.87
C THR A 68 8.29 -12.50 4.49
N LEU A 69 8.57 -12.89 3.24
CA LEU A 69 8.44 -14.27 2.78
C LEU A 69 9.53 -15.14 3.42
N ASP A 70 9.13 -16.21 4.10
CA ASP A 70 10.07 -17.21 4.59
C ASP A 70 10.54 -18.11 3.44
N LEU A 71 11.80 -17.92 3.03
CA LEU A 71 12.38 -18.65 1.92
C LEU A 71 12.59 -20.15 2.20
N ALA A 72 12.67 -20.56 3.47
CA ALA A 72 12.88 -21.97 3.82
C ALA A 72 11.61 -22.80 3.57
N ASP A 73 10.45 -22.19 3.78
CA ASP A 73 9.15 -22.86 3.72
C ASP A 73 8.31 -22.46 2.48
N ALA A 74 8.76 -21.48 1.70
CA ALA A 74 8.02 -20.99 0.53
C ALA A 74 7.91 -22.04 -0.58
N THR A 75 6.69 -22.21 -1.09
CA THR A 75 6.41 -23.01 -2.28
C THR A 75 6.95 -22.33 -3.55
N PRO A 76 7.24 -23.10 -4.63
CA PRO A 76 7.60 -22.52 -5.92
C PRO A 76 6.57 -21.51 -6.45
N GLU A 77 5.29 -21.74 -6.20
CA GLU A 77 4.18 -20.86 -6.59
C GLU A 77 4.23 -19.53 -5.84
N GLU A 78 4.48 -19.54 -4.54
CA GLU A 78 4.65 -18.32 -3.73
C GLU A 78 5.87 -17.51 -4.18
N LEU A 79 7.00 -18.18 -4.41
CA LEU A 79 8.22 -17.55 -4.93
C LEU A 79 7.95 -16.88 -6.29
N ALA A 80 7.30 -17.61 -7.22
CA ALA A 80 6.97 -17.08 -8.54
C ALA A 80 5.98 -15.90 -8.45
N TYR A 81 5.02 -15.97 -7.53
CA TYR A 81 4.06 -14.90 -7.28
C TYR A 81 4.78 -13.63 -6.79
N HIS A 82 5.60 -13.72 -5.75
CA HIS A 82 6.30 -12.57 -5.17
C HIS A 82 7.33 -11.98 -6.15
N LEU A 83 8.11 -12.81 -6.85
CA LEU A 83 9.03 -12.35 -7.90
C LEU A 83 8.28 -11.62 -9.02
N GLY A 84 7.17 -12.19 -9.48
CA GLY A 84 6.32 -11.58 -10.51
C GLY A 84 5.72 -10.25 -10.05
N ALA A 85 5.27 -10.17 -8.80
CA ALA A 85 4.73 -8.95 -8.21
C ALA A 85 5.82 -7.86 -8.13
N VAL A 86 6.99 -8.17 -7.57
CA VAL A 86 8.13 -7.24 -7.46
C VAL A 86 8.54 -6.73 -8.84
N LYS A 87 8.65 -7.61 -9.84
CA LYS A 87 8.96 -7.22 -11.22
C LYS A 87 7.96 -6.21 -11.78
N ARG A 88 6.65 -6.46 -11.61
CA ARG A 88 5.60 -5.56 -12.10
C ARG A 88 5.62 -4.21 -11.38
N SER A 89 5.76 -4.22 -10.05
CA SER A 89 5.87 -3.01 -9.24
C SER A 89 7.10 -2.17 -9.60
N LEU A 90 8.26 -2.80 -9.77
CA LEU A 90 9.48 -2.13 -10.20
C LEU A 90 9.30 -1.50 -11.59
N ARG A 91 8.70 -2.22 -12.54
CA ARG A 91 8.41 -1.68 -13.87
C ARG A 91 7.53 -0.42 -13.78
N SER A 92 6.47 -0.45 -12.97
CA SER A 92 5.58 0.70 -12.80
C SER A 92 6.29 1.89 -12.15
N LEU A 93 7.15 1.66 -11.15
CA LEU A 93 8.00 2.73 -10.58
C LEU A 93 8.95 3.33 -11.62
N LEU A 94 9.62 2.48 -12.40
CA LEU A 94 10.51 2.94 -13.46
C LEU A 94 9.77 3.75 -14.51
N GLN A 95 8.52 3.41 -14.84
CA GLN A 95 7.68 4.19 -15.75
C GLN A 95 7.30 5.57 -15.18
N LEU A 96 7.14 5.70 -13.85
CA LEU A 96 6.94 7.00 -13.22
C LEU A 96 8.17 7.89 -13.25
N LEU A 97 9.35 7.28 -13.08
CA LEU A 97 10.63 7.99 -13.05
C LEU A 97 11.23 8.21 -14.44
N ALA A 98 10.79 7.45 -15.44
CA ALA A 98 11.26 7.57 -16.81
C ALA A 98 10.99 9.00 -17.30
N PRO A 99 12.00 9.69 -17.85
CA PRO A 99 11.78 10.97 -18.50
C PRO A 99 10.72 10.80 -19.59
N VAL A 100 9.65 11.60 -19.53
CA VAL A 100 8.72 11.71 -20.65
C VAL A 100 9.44 12.54 -21.71
N GLY A 101 10.24 11.86 -22.54
CA GLY A 101 11.10 12.49 -23.54
C GLY A 101 10.30 13.16 -24.65
N GLY A 102 10.17 14.47 -24.51
CA GLY A 102 9.75 15.42 -25.56
C GLY A 102 10.14 16.88 -25.26
N GLU A 103 10.96 17.15 -24.25
CA GLU A 103 11.59 18.46 -24.06
C GLU A 103 13.08 18.35 -24.42
N GLU A 104 13.41 18.87 -25.60
CA GLU A 104 14.76 19.22 -25.99
C GLU A 104 15.33 20.17 -24.93
N ARG A 105 16.43 19.74 -24.31
CA ARG A 105 17.19 20.54 -23.35
C ARG A 105 17.88 21.68 -24.12
N PRO A 106 17.82 22.94 -23.65
CA PRO A 106 18.52 24.07 -24.30
C PRO A 106 20.05 23.92 -24.25
#